data_AF-A0A8S9XM53-F1
#
_entry.id   AF-A0A8S9XM53-F1
#
_cell.length_a   1.000
_cell.length_b   1.000
_cell.length_c   1.000
_cell.angle_alpha   90.00
_cell.angle_beta   90.00
_cell.angle_gamma   90.00
#
_symmetry.space_group_name_H-M   'P 1'
#
loop_
_entity.id
_entity.type
_entity.pdbx_description
1 polymer ?
#
loop_
_entity_poly.entity_id
_entity_poly.type
_entity_poly.pdbx_seq_one_letter_code
_entity_poly.pdbx_strand_id
1 'polypeptide(L)'
;MGEKNIADLETTAIREQAKTPQGQKDMQEMLSQFPLHAQKYIAYLTLGAADSGIDENTLDAHYGPRVAGTSGVNLGSKNIKFEGNYVYLGDNLKARGTKGFYDLLFLKDPKNYTQSDLANYEEFIRKSNVAYSGYSPFRQINRYGGSKYAKFIKNIYPPKGKGENVQVASGSLQPSNNAKNTELDEAFLRGNRRLTS
;
A
#
# COMPACT_ATOMS: atom_id res chain seq x y z
N MET A 1 4.88 -36.04 13.37
CA MET A 1 5.37 -35.68 12.02
C MET A 1 4.29 -34.83 11.39
N GLY A 2 4.53 -33.53 11.22
CA GLY A 2 3.53 -32.61 10.67
C GLY A 2 3.44 -32.76 9.15
N GLU A 3 2.22 -32.81 8.63
CA GLU A 3 1.94 -32.83 7.19
C GLU A 3 2.58 -31.60 6.54
N LYS A 4 3.55 -31.81 5.64
CA LYS A 4 4.11 -30.72 4.84
C LYS A 4 3.02 -30.25 3.89
N ASN A 5 2.67 -28.97 3.98
CA ASN A 5 1.64 -28.38 3.14
C ASN A 5 2.10 -28.43 1.67
N ILE A 6 1.19 -28.68 0.73
CA ILE A 6 1.51 -28.85 -0.70
C ILE A 6 2.22 -27.59 -1.25
N ALA A 7 1.85 -26.41 -0.76
CA ALA A 7 2.51 -25.15 -1.10
C ALA A 7 3.99 -25.08 -0.64
N ASP A 8 4.31 -25.69 0.50
CA ASP A 8 5.69 -25.76 1.02
C ASP A 8 6.53 -26.74 0.18
N LEU A 9 5.92 -27.82 -0.31
CA LEU A 9 6.56 -28.80 -1.17
C LEU A 9 6.87 -28.22 -2.56
N GLU A 10 5.94 -27.49 -3.17
CA GLU A 10 6.16 -26.82 -4.46
C GLU A 10 7.24 -25.74 -4.36
N THR A 11 7.20 -24.91 -3.32
CA THR A 11 8.25 -23.89 -3.08
C THR A 11 9.62 -24.53 -2.88
N THR A 12 9.66 -25.67 -2.17
CA THR A 12 10.91 -26.42 -1.97
C THR A 12 11.41 -27.03 -3.29
N ALA A 13 10.53 -27.60 -4.10
CA ALA A 13 10.89 -28.18 -5.40
C ALA A 13 11.45 -27.11 -6.36
N ILE A 14 10.84 -25.93 -6.41
CA ILE A 14 11.33 -24.79 -7.21
C ILE A 14 12.75 -24.38 -6.75
N ARG A 15 12.97 -24.29 -5.43
CA ARG A 15 14.29 -23.96 -4.87
C ARG A 15 15.35 -25.00 -5.21
N GLU A 16 15.02 -26.29 -5.09
CA GLU A 16 15.97 -27.36 -5.42
C GLU A 16 16.27 -27.41 -6.93
N GLN A 17 15.28 -27.19 -7.79
CA GLN A 17 15.50 -27.08 -9.23
C GLN A 17 16.38 -25.88 -9.58
N ALA A 18 16.18 -24.74 -8.93
CA ALA A 18 16.98 -23.52 -9.14
C ALA A 18 18.46 -23.68 -8.73
N LYS A 19 18.83 -24.70 -7.96
CA LYS A 19 20.23 -25.02 -7.65
C LYS A 19 20.95 -25.80 -8.74
N THR A 20 20.22 -26.41 -9.67
CA THR A 20 20.82 -27.14 -10.80
C THR A 20 21.37 -26.16 -11.83
N PRO A 21 22.39 -26.51 -12.64
CA PRO A 21 22.90 -25.63 -13.69
C PRO A 21 21.83 -25.21 -14.70
N GLN A 22 20.86 -26.11 -15.00
CA GLN A 22 19.74 -25.77 -15.88
C GLN A 22 18.77 -24.80 -15.19
N GLY A 23 18.36 -25.07 -13.96
CA GLY A 23 17.47 -24.17 -13.23
C GLY A 23 18.08 -22.80 -12.95
N GLN A 24 19.40 -22.70 -12.79
CA GLN A 24 20.10 -21.41 -12.72
C GLN A 24 20.02 -20.64 -14.05
N LYS A 25 20.19 -21.33 -15.19
CA LYS A 25 20.02 -20.71 -16.51
C LYS A 25 18.58 -20.26 -16.73
N ASP A 26 17.60 -21.10 -16.42
CA ASP A 26 16.18 -20.80 -16.57
C ASP A 26 15.79 -19.60 -15.68
N MET A 27 16.32 -19.55 -14.46
CA MET A 27 16.13 -18.41 -13.55
C MET A 27 16.75 -17.14 -14.11
N GLN A 28 17.98 -17.21 -14.63
CA GLN A 28 18.66 -16.06 -15.21
C GLN A 28 17.91 -15.53 -16.44
N GLU A 29 17.39 -16.42 -17.28
CA GLU A 29 16.55 -16.09 -18.44
C GLU A 29 15.24 -15.43 -18.00
N MET A 30 14.55 -15.98 -17.00
CA MET A 30 13.33 -15.37 -16.43
C MET A 30 13.61 -13.98 -15.85
N LEU A 31 14.66 -13.83 -15.04
CA LEU A 31 15.04 -12.54 -14.45
C LEU A 31 15.46 -11.51 -15.50
N SER A 32 16.02 -11.93 -16.64
CA SER A 32 16.44 -11.03 -17.72
C SER A 32 15.28 -10.21 -18.33
N GLN A 33 14.03 -10.68 -18.16
CA GLN A 33 12.83 -9.97 -18.61
C GLN A 33 12.50 -8.75 -17.74
N PHE A 34 13.13 -8.64 -16.56
CA PHE A 34 12.92 -7.56 -15.61
C PHE A 34 14.10 -6.58 -15.60
N PRO A 35 13.85 -5.31 -15.30
CA PRO A 35 14.91 -4.34 -15.05
C PRO A 35 15.88 -4.82 -13.97
N LEU A 36 17.17 -4.52 -14.14
CA LEU A 36 18.23 -4.99 -13.24
C LEU A 36 17.94 -4.71 -11.75
N HIS A 37 17.39 -3.54 -11.42
CA HIS A 37 17.04 -3.18 -10.04
C HIS A 37 15.89 -4.00 -9.46
N ALA A 38 15.02 -4.57 -10.29
CA ALA A 38 13.88 -5.38 -9.89
C ALA A 38 14.27 -6.85 -9.68
N GLN A 39 15.28 -7.36 -10.39
CA GLN A 39 15.65 -8.77 -10.42
C GLN A 39 15.86 -9.38 -9.03
N LYS A 40 16.55 -8.68 -8.11
CA LYS A 40 16.76 -9.17 -6.73
C LYS A 40 15.44 -9.35 -5.95
N TYR A 41 14.43 -8.53 -6.22
CA TYR A 41 13.12 -8.64 -5.56
C TYR A 41 12.28 -9.76 -6.18
N ILE A 42 12.38 -9.94 -7.50
CA ILE A 42 11.73 -11.07 -8.18
C ILE A 42 12.37 -12.38 -7.73
N ALA A 43 13.71 -12.47 -7.71
CA ALA A 43 14.45 -13.60 -7.18
C ALA A 43 14.05 -13.89 -5.72
N TYR A 44 13.90 -12.85 -4.88
CA TYR A 44 13.42 -13.03 -3.51
C TYR A 44 12.02 -13.66 -3.45
N LEU A 45 11.09 -13.21 -4.29
CA LEU A 45 9.74 -13.77 -4.33
C LEU A 45 9.70 -15.20 -4.88
N THR A 46 10.64 -15.58 -5.74
CA THR A 46 10.68 -16.93 -6.34
C THR A 46 11.47 -17.92 -5.49
N LEU A 47 12.63 -17.50 -4.95
CA LEU A 47 13.60 -18.38 -4.29
C LEU A 47 13.67 -18.15 -2.78
N GLY A 48 13.28 -16.97 -2.29
CA GLY A 48 13.52 -16.55 -0.91
C GLY A 48 14.83 -15.77 -0.74
N ALA A 49 15.10 -15.34 0.49
CA ALA A 49 16.20 -14.42 0.76
C ALA A 49 17.59 -15.04 0.56
N ALA A 50 17.78 -16.28 1.02
CA ALA A 50 19.06 -16.99 0.98
C ALA A 50 19.68 -17.04 -0.43
N ASP A 51 18.84 -17.16 -1.47
CA ASP A 51 19.28 -17.39 -2.85
C ASP A 51 19.08 -16.17 -3.76
N SER A 52 18.56 -15.05 -3.25
CA SER A 52 18.26 -13.83 -4.04
C SER A 52 19.30 -12.72 -3.89
N GLY A 53 20.25 -12.89 -2.97
CA GLY A 53 21.28 -11.89 -2.67
C GLY A 53 20.76 -10.65 -1.92
N ILE A 54 19.52 -10.70 -1.41
CA ILE A 54 18.97 -9.66 -0.53
C ILE A 54 19.10 -10.06 0.93
N ASP A 55 19.52 -9.12 1.78
CA ASP A 55 19.50 -9.34 3.23
C ASP A 55 18.05 -9.33 3.74
N GLU A 56 17.58 -10.47 4.23
CA GLU A 56 16.23 -10.62 4.79
C GLU A 56 15.91 -9.64 5.91
N ASN A 57 16.92 -9.19 6.65
CA ASN A 57 16.74 -8.23 7.73
C ASN A 57 16.33 -6.85 7.22
N THR A 58 16.58 -6.56 5.93
CA THR A 58 16.17 -5.32 5.27
C THR A 58 14.76 -5.36 4.71
N LEU A 59 14.16 -6.56 4.56
CA LEU A 59 12.87 -6.75 3.90
C LEU A 59 11.68 -6.49 4.82
N ASP A 60 10.70 -5.74 4.32
CA ASP A 60 9.47 -5.45 5.03
C ASP A 60 8.50 -6.63 4.94
N ALA A 61 8.54 -7.46 5.98
CA ALA A 61 7.55 -8.51 6.13
C ALA A 61 6.14 -7.92 6.34
N HIS A 62 5.96 -6.80 7.04
CA HIS A 62 4.61 -6.40 7.48
C HIS A 62 3.78 -5.72 6.40
N TYR A 63 4.40 -4.84 5.62
CA TYR A 63 3.69 -4.03 4.62
C TYR A 63 4.20 -4.25 3.19
N GLY A 64 5.05 -5.26 2.98
CA GLY A 64 5.58 -5.63 1.68
C GLY A 64 4.83 -6.79 1.00
N PRO A 65 5.12 -7.04 -0.29
CA PRO A 65 4.59 -8.19 -1.04
C PRO A 65 5.00 -9.54 -0.44
N ARG A 66 4.11 -10.53 -0.52
CA ARG A 66 4.33 -11.89 -0.01
C ARG A 66 3.79 -12.95 -0.95
N VAL A 67 4.49 -14.07 -1.03
CA VAL A 67 4.01 -15.27 -1.74
C VAL A 67 2.83 -15.85 -0.97
N ALA A 68 1.72 -16.10 -1.66
CA ALA A 68 0.49 -16.66 -1.13
C ALA A 68 0.23 -18.06 -1.70
N GLY A 69 1.17 -18.98 -1.45
CA GLY A 69 1.15 -20.33 -2.03
C GLY A 69 1.02 -20.30 -3.56
N THR A 70 0.13 -21.12 -4.11
CA THR A 70 -0.14 -21.21 -5.55
C THR A 70 -0.89 -20.01 -6.12
N SER A 71 -1.43 -19.12 -5.28
CA SER A 71 -2.18 -17.93 -5.71
C SER A 71 -1.29 -16.77 -6.17
N GLY A 72 0.02 -17.00 -6.29
CA GLY A 72 1.00 -16.01 -6.70
C GLY A 72 1.44 -15.09 -5.56
N VAL A 73 1.67 -13.81 -5.87
CA VAL A 73 2.15 -12.82 -4.90
C VAL A 73 1.04 -11.86 -4.56
N ASN A 74 0.85 -11.58 -3.27
CA ASN A 74 -0.14 -10.63 -2.78
C ASN A 74 0.54 -9.45 -2.06
N LEU A 75 -0.07 -8.28 -2.20
CA LEU A 75 0.09 -7.16 -1.28
C LEU A 75 -1.25 -7.00 -0.55
N GLY A 76 -1.26 -7.30 0.74
CA GLY A 76 -2.49 -7.31 1.53
C GLY A 76 -3.57 -8.23 0.93
N SER A 77 -4.75 -7.65 0.68
CA SER A 77 -5.92 -8.33 0.09
C SER A 77 -5.91 -8.41 -1.43
N LYS A 78 -4.85 -7.92 -2.10
CA LYS A 78 -4.80 -7.82 -3.56
C LYS A 78 -3.61 -8.59 -4.11
N ASN A 79 -3.83 -9.25 -5.25
CA ASN A 79 -2.74 -9.81 -6.03
C ASN A 79 -1.86 -8.68 -6.59
N ILE A 80 -0.55 -8.88 -6.58
CA ILE A 80 0.43 -7.97 -7.17
C ILE A 80 1.23 -8.72 -8.22
N LYS A 81 1.34 -8.12 -9.42
CA LYS A 81 2.06 -8.69 -10.56
C LYS A 81 3.17 -7.76 -10.99
N PHE A 82 4.28 -8.36 -11.43
CA PHE A 82 5.43 -7.66 -11.95
C PHE A 82 5.58 -8.08 -13.40
N GLU A 83 5.51 -7.13 -14.34
CA GLU A 83 5.59 -7.43 -15.77
C GLU A 83 6.41 -6.35 -16.47
N GLY A 84 7.57 -6.74 -17.00
CA GLY A 84 8.54 -5.84 -17.60
C GLY A 84 8.87 -4.65 -16.69
N ASN A 85 8.55 -3.44 -17.15
CA ASN A 85 8.83 -2.18 -16.44
C ASN A 85 7.70 -1.72 -15.50
N TYR A 86 6.68 -2.54 -15.26
CA TYR A 86 5.48 -2.13 -14.53
C TYR A 86 5.12 -3.10 -13.42
N VAL A 87 4.44 -2.54 -12.41
CA VAL A 87 3.87 -3.29 -11.29
C VAL A 87 2.36 -3.04 -11.28
N TYR A 88 1.59 -4.10 -11.13
CA TYR A 88 0.14 -4.08 -11.16
C TYR A 88 -0.42 -4.56 -9.82
N LEU A 89 -1.44 -3.88 -9.31
CA LEU A 89 -2.16 -4.28 -8.10
C LEU A 89 -3.63 -4.54 -8.44
N GLY A 90 -4.03 -5.81 -8.37
CA GLY A 90 -5.27 -6.28 -8.96
C GLY A 90 -5.33 -5.95 -10.46
N ASP A 91 -6.54 -5.70 -10.98
CA ASP A 91 -6.75 -5.53 -12.42
C ASP A 91 -6.59 -4.08 -12.90
N ASN A 92 -6.67 -3.10 -11.99
CA ASN A 92 -6.96 -1.70 -12.37
C ASN A 92 -5.90 -0.69 -11.95
N LEU A 93 -4.94 -1.07 -11.10
CA LEU A 93 -3.91 -0.15 -10.64
C LEU A 93 -2.54 -0.56 -11.17
N LYS A 94 -1.85 0.40 -11.81
CA LYS A 94 -0.57 0.20 -12.48
C LYS A 94 0.39 1.33 -12.11
N ALA A 95 1.63 0.98 -11.79
CA ALA A 95 2.70 1.93 -11.54
C ALA A 95 3.97 1.52 -12.31
N ARG A 96 4.84 2.49 -12.63
CA ARG A 96 6.16 2.20 -13.20
C ARG A 96 7.03 1.56 -12.12
N GLY A 97 7.64 0.42 -12.44
CA GLY A 97 8.55 -0.31 -11.58
C GLY A 97 9.93 0.34 -11.51
N THR A 98 10.03 1.54 -10.94
CA THR A 98 11.30 2.22 -10.72
C THR A 98 12.05 1.60 -9.54
N LYS A 99 13.37 1.83 -9.44
CA LYS A 99 14.14 1.40 -8.27
C LYS A 99 13.53 1.92 -6.95
N GLY A 100 13.12 3.19 -6.91
CA GLY A 100 12.54 3.80 -5.72
C GLY A 100 11.19 3.18 -5.33
N PHE A 101 10.37 2.85 -6.32
CA PHE A 101 9.10 2.18 -6.08
C PHE A 101 9.28 0.74 -5.57
N TYR A 102 10.23 -0.01 -6.12
CA TYR A 102 10.59 -1.34 -5.59
C TYR A 102 11.16 -1.26 -4.17
N ASP A 103 12.08 -0.33 -3.89
CA ASP A 103 12.60 -0.12 -2.54
C ASP A 103 11.43 0.19 -1.56
N LEU A 104 10.47 1.03 -1.98
CA LEU A 104 9.25 1.34 -1.23
C LEU A 104 8.32 0.13 -1.06
N LEU A 105 8.23 -0.81 -1.99
CA LEU A 105 7.41 -2.00 -1.80
C LEU A 105 8.06 -3.01 -0.84
N PHE A 106 9.37 -3.21 -0.94
CA PHE A 106 10.02 -4.38 -0.33
C PHE A 106 10.87 -4.08 0.91
N LEU A 107 11.38 -2.87 1.13
CA LEU A 107 12.34 -2.60 2.22
C LEU A 107 11.67 -2.02 3.46
N LYS A 108 12.20 -2.32 4.66
CA LYS A 108 11.76 -1.75 5.95
C LYS A 108 12.03 -0.24 6.06
N ASP A 109 13.12 0.23 5.45
CA ASP A 109 13.58 1.62 5.54
C ASP A 109 14.14 2.13 4.19
N PRO A 110 13.27 2.30 3.17
CA PRO A 110 13.66 2.79 1.86
C PRO A 110 14.20 4.22 1.94
N LYS A 111 15.30 4.48 1.22
CA LYS A 111 16.03 5.77 1.26
C LYS A 111 15.89 6.59 -0.03
N ASN A 112 15.90 5.92 -1.17
CA ASN A 112 16.07 6.56 -2.47
C ASN A 112 14.81 6.35 -3.30
N TYR A 113 13.85 7.26 -3.20
CA TYR A 113 12.61 7.25 -3.96
C TYR A 113 12.20 8.67 -4.34
N THR A 114 11.47 8.79 -5.45
CA THR A 114 10.92 10.08 -5.90
C THR A 114 9.54 10.33 -5.27
N GLN A 115 9.05 11.56 -5.34
CA GLN A 115 7.70 11.88 -4.89
C GLN A 115 6.62 11.11 -5.68
N SER A 116 6.86 10.84 -6.97
CA SER A 116 5.97 10.00 -7.78
C SER A 116 5.95 8.55 -7.30
N ASP A 117 7.11 8.00 -6.92
CA ASP A 117 7.19 6.65 -6.36
C ASP A 117 6.43 6.57 -5.04
N LEU A 118 6.58 7.58 -4.18
CA LEU A 118 5.85 7.68 -2.92
C LEU A 118 4.34 7.75 -3.14
N ALA A 119 3.87 8.61 -4.04
CA ALA A 119 2.44 8.73 -4.34
C ALA A 119 1.84 7.39 -4.82
N ASN A 120 2.52 6.72 -5.75
CA ASN A 120 2.12 5.38 -6.21
C ASN A 120 2.12 4.38 -5.05
N TYR A 121 3.13 4.42 -4.19
CA TYR A 121 3.23 3.50 -3.05
C TYR A 121 2.07 3.69 -2.09
N GLU A 122 1.75 4.94 -1.73
CA GLU A 122 0.62 5.20 -0.85
C GLU A 122 -0.71 4.72 -1.45
N GLU A 123 -0.92 4.90 -2.76
CA GLU A 123 -2.11 4.38 -3.42
C GLU A 123 -2.17 2.85 -3.37
N PHE A 124 -1.05 2.16 -3.62
CA PHE A 124 -0.96 0.71 -3.50
C PHE A 124 -1.28 0.24 -2.07
N ILE A 125 -0.77 0.93 -1.05
CA ILE A 125 -1.04 0.61 0.37
C ILE A 125 -2.52 0.81 0.72
N ARG A 126 -3.16 1.87 0.20
CA ARG A 126 -4.59 2.13 0.41
C ARG A 126 -5.46 1.08 -0.28
N LYS A 127 -5.19 0.77 -1.55
CA LYS A 127 -6.03 -0.14 -2.35
C LYS A 127 -5.83 -1.61 -1.98
N SER A 128 -4.68 -1.98 -1.43
CA SER A 128 -4.39 -3.35 -0.96
C SER A 128 -4.97 -3.67 0.41
N ASN A 129 -5.31 -2.67 1.21
CA ASN A 129 -5.63 -2.84 2.63
C ASN A 129 -4.50 -3.52 3.44
N VAL A 130 -3.24 -3.51 2.98
CA VAL A 130 -2.16 -4.29 3.62
C VAL A 130 -1.91 -3.88 5.06
N ALA A 131 -2.18 -2.62 5.41
CA ALA A 131 -2.01 -2.12 6.77
C ALA A 131 -3.11 -2.59 7.74
N TYR A 132 -4.24 -3.12 7.25
CA TYR A 132 -5.36 -3.55 8.09
C TYR A 132 -5.18 -4.98 8.61
N SER A 133 -5.63 -5.23 9.84
CA SER A 133 -5.69 -6.57 10.40
C SER A 133 -6.56 -7.48 9.54
N GLY A 134 -6.03 -8.64 9.15
CA GLY A 134 -6.70 -9.55 8.20
C GLY A 134 -7.01 -8.92 6.84
N TYR A 135 -6.31 -7.83 6.48
CA TYR A 135 -6.50 -7.06 5.25
C TYR A 135 -7.92 -6.55 5.01
N SER A 136 -8.70 -6.38 6.08
CA SER A 136 -10.08 -5.91 6.02
C SER A 136 -10.17 -4.45 6.45
N PRO A 137 -10.72 -3.55 5.61
CA PRO A 137 -10.80 -2.12 5.92
C PRO A 137 -11.72 -1.79 7.11
N PHE A 138 -12.54 -2.75 7.55
CA PHE A 138 -13.41 -2.62 8.72
C PHE A 138 -12.70 -2.96 10.04
N ARG A 139 -11.48 -3.49 9.97
CA ARG A 139 -10.68 -3.82 11.14
C ARG A 139 -9.73 -2.69 11.49
N GLN A 140 -9.03 -2.82 12.61
CA GLN A 140 -8.00 -1.86 12.99
C GLN A 140 -6.76 -1.98 12.11
N ILE A 141 -6.01 -0.90 12.01
CA ILE A 141 -4.71 -0.87 11.36
C ILE A 141 -3.69 -1.54 12.28
N ASN A 142 -2.94 -2.48 11.72
CA ASN A 142 -1.77 -3.04 12.40
C ASN A 142 -0.70 -1.96 12.48
N ARG A 143 -0.31 -1.61 13.69
CA ARG A 143 0.72 -0.60 13.97
C ARG A 143 2.01 -1.29 14.35
N TYR A 144 2.54 -2.10 13.43
CA TYR A 144 3.84 -2.73 13.65
C TYR A 144 4.87 -1.62 13.82
N GLY A 145 5.64 -1.66 14.92
CA GLY A 145 6.71 -0.69 15.16
C GLY A 145 7.75 -0.70 14.04
N GLY A 146 8.57 0.35 13.98
CA GLY A 146 9.69 0.45 13.06
C GLY A 146 9.57 1.54 11.99
N SER A 147 10.64 1.70 11.22
CA SER A 147 10.83 2.82 10.28
C SER A 147 9.71 2.92 9.24
N LYS A 148 9.24 1.79 8.70
CA LYS A 148 8.20 1.79 7.68
C LYS A 148 6.90 2.41 8.18
N TYR A 149 6.43 1.94 9.32
CA TYR A 149 5.18 2.44 9.90
C TYR A 149 5.33 3.90 10.28
N ALA A 150 6.43 4.26 10.96
CA ALA A 150 6.66 5.61 11.44
C ALA A 150 6.74 6.66 10.31
N LYS A 151 7.35 6.31 9.17
CA LYS A 151 7.58 7.24 8.06
C LYS A 151 6.45 7.27 7.03
N PHE A 152 5.82 6.13 6.75
CA PHE A 152 4.88 6.00 5.64
C PHE A 152 3.48 5.64 6.12
N ILE A 153 3.31 4.48 6.75
CA ILE A 153 1.98 3.93 7.04
C ILE A 153 1.18 4.84 7.99
N LYS A 154 1.83 5.41 9.02
CA LYS A 154 1.20 6.36 9.95
C LYS A 154 0.70 7.62 9.24
N ASN A 155 1.37 8.07 8.18
CA ASN A 155 0.97 9.27 7.43
C ASN A 155 -0.16 8.96 6.43
N ILE A 156 -0.15 7.76 5.86
CA ILE A 156 -1.25 7.27 5.01
C ILE A 156 -2.54 7.14 5.83
N TYR A 157 -2.42 6.68 7.07
CA TYR A 157 -3.52 6.49 8.00
C TYR A 157 -3.27 7.18 9.34
N PRO A 158 -3.48 8.50 9.41
CA PRO A 158 -3.26 9.23 10.65
C PRO A 158 -4.14 8.66 11.75
N PRO A 159 -3.60 8.48 12.98
CA PRO A 159 -4.44 8.12 14.10
C PRO A 159 -5.54 9.17 14.23
N LYS A 160 -6.80 8.73 14.36
CA LYS A 160 -7.90 9.63 14.74
C LYS A 160 -7.42 10.37 15.98
N GLY A 161 -7.28 11.69 15.88
CA GLY A 161 -6.87 12.51 17.01
C GLY A 161 -7.78 12.14 18.19
N LYS A 162 -7.21 11.99 19.39
CA LYS A 162 -8.02 12.26 20.58
C LYS A 162 -8.58 13.64 20.31
N GLY A 163 -9.92 13.77 20.24
CA GLY A 163 -10.58 14.99 19.80
C GLY A 163 -9.84 16.18 20.37
N GLU A 164 -9.49 17.14 19.51
CA GLU A 164 -9.02 18.43 19.98
C GLU A 164 -9.98 18.82 21.10
N ASN A 165 -9.47 18.91 22.33
CA ASN A 165 -10.09 19.76 23.31
C ASN A 165 -10.00 21.13 22.67
N VAL A 166 -11.03 21.52 21.94
CA VAL A 166 -11.35 22.91 21.71
C VAL A 166 -11.50 23.44 23.12
N GLN A 167 -10.44 24.04 23.65
CA GLN A 167 -10.54 24.98 24.74
C GLN A 167 -11.46 26.06 24.19
N VAL A 168 -12.76 25.88 24.42
CA VAL A 168 -13.68 27.00 24.50
C VAL A 168 -13.10 27.89 25.58
N ALA A 169 -12.38 28.92 25.15
CA ALA A 169 -12.03 30.01 26.02
C ALA A 169 -13.34 30.43 26.66
N SER A 170 -13.44 30.23 27.97
CA SER A 170 -14.49 30.73 28.83
C SER A 170 -14.39 32.26 28.86
N GLY A 171 -14.78 32.87 27.75
CA GLY A 171 -15.10 34.28 27.62
C GLY A 171 -16.60 34.41 27.77
N SER A 172 -17.01 34.85 28.95
CA SER A 172 -18.33 35.32 29.35
C SER A 172 -19.26 35.75 28.21
N LEU A 173 -20.44 35.12 28.17
CA LEU A 173 -21.64 35.66 27.56
C LEU A 173 -21.91 37.07 28.09
N GLN A 174 -21.87 38.06 27.20
CA GLN A 174 -22.66 39.29 27.36
C GLN A 174 -23.64 39.38 26.18
N PRO A 175 -24.96 39.49 26.42
CA PRO A 175 -25.91 39.77 25.36
C PRO A 175 -25.83 41.24 24.99
N SER A 176 -25.33 41.55 23.78
CA SER A 176 -25.47 42.88 23.19
C SER A 176 -26.65 42.88 22.22
N ASN A 177 -27.76 43.43 22.70
CA ASN A 177 -28.89 43.83 21.88
C ASN A 177 -28.46 45.04 21.03
N ASN A 178 -28.44 44.89 19.71
CA ASN A 178 -28.83 46.01 18.85
C ASN A 178 -29.29 45.51 17.48
N ALA A 179 -30.61 45.35 17.38
CA ALA A 179 -31.29 45.49 16.11
C ALA A 179 -31.26 46.97 15.72
N LYS A 180 -30.80 47.28 14.49
CA LYS A 180 -31.46 48.21 13.57
C LYS A 180 -30.66 48.42 12.27
N ASN A 181 -31.43 48.48 11.19
CA ASN A 181 -31.19 49.05 9.86
C ASN A 181 -30.76 48.04 8.78
N THR A 182 -31.73 47.52 8.00
CA THR A 182 -32.23 48.02 6.67
C THR A 182 -31.22 47.79 5.56
N GLU A 183 -31.53 47.40 4.33
CA GLU A 183 -32.69 46.98 3.51
C GLU A 183 -32.05 46.55 2.16
N LEU A 184 -32.78 45.86 1.27
CA LEU A 184 -32.41 45.47 -0.12
C LEU A 184 -31.55 44.18 -0.20
N ASP A 185 -31.92 43.06 -0.83
CA ASP A 185 -32.79 42.82 -1.98
C ASP A 185 -33.61 41.52 -1.81
N GLU A 186 -34.92 41.63 -1.60
CA GLU A 186 -35.88 40.55 -1.89
C GLU A 186 -36.43 40.74 -3.31
N ALA A 187 -35.75 40.17 -4.30
CA ALA A 187 -36.25 40.12 -5.68
C ALA A 187 -35.86 38.82 -6.40
N PHE A 188 -36.05 37.65 -5.76
CA PHE A 188 -35.80 36.38 -6.46
C PHE A 188 -36.75 35.20 -6.14
N LEU A 189 -37.81 35.37 -5.34
CA LEU A 189 -38.65 34.23 -4.95
C LEU A 189 -40.17 34.48 -4.93
N ARG A 190 -40.72 35.13 -5.96
CA ARG A 190 -42.15 34.97 -6.30
C ARG A 190 -42.36 34.98 -7.82
N GLY A 191 -42.61 33.79 -8.36
CA GLY A 191 -42.86 33.54 -9.78
C GLY A 191 -43.37 32.12 -10.02
N ASN A 192 -44.49 31.82 -9.38
CA ASN A 192 -45.37 30.64 -9.44
C ASN A 192 -45.09 29.51 -10.47
N ARG A 193 -45.05 28.28 -9.94
CA ARG A 193 -45.31 27.03 -10.66
C ARG A 193 -46.80 26.87 -11.00
N ARG A 194 -47.09 26.51 -12.27
CA ARG A 194 -48.10 25.56 -12.82
C ARG A 194 -49.60 25.84 -12.56
N LEU A 195 -50.60 25.39 -13.33
CA LEU A 195 -50.92 24.83 -14.67
C LEU A 195 -52.47 24.59 -14.62
N THR A 196 -53.12 24.40 -15.78
CA THR A 196 -54.53 23.92 -15.99
C THR A 196 -55.63 24.95 -15.71
N SER A 197 -56.68 25.12 -16.51
CA SER A 197 -57.33 24.29 -17.56
C SER A 197 -57.67 25.09 -18.81
#